data_AF-A0A355GMG2-F1
#
_entry.id   AF-A0A355GMG2-F1
#
_cell.length_a   1.000
_cell.length_b   1.000
_cell.length_c   1.000
_cell.angle_alpha   90.00
_cell.angle_beta   90.00
_cell.angle_gamma   90.00
#
_symmetry.space_group_name_H-M   'P 1'
#
loop_
_entity.id
_entity.type
_entity.pdbx_description
1 polymer ?
#
loop_
_entity_poly.entity_id
_entity_poly.type
_entity_poly.pdbx_seq_one_letter_code
_entity_poly.pdbx_strand_id
1 'polypeptide(L)'
;RQGFETVWHCAPDPGPPSYFSPYGVTPTGKPTGQHRVGNITDGPDGEHITDRLTSEAIQFMEAHRSEPFFLNLWHYSVHGPWQHKEEYTAEFARKLDPRNAQRNPVMASMLRNVDESLGRILSKLDELKLADNTLFIFYSDNGGNDHSWSGDDPRLQKITEKHPLYQTIQSYRKWAGGNPPTNNAPLREGKGRIYEGGQRVPLMVRWPGRIQPGSTSDAIVGPIDLYPTILEALKLSRPANQIIDGESFLPVLEQTGQLERTAYFTWFPHLIPAVSVRQGDWKLIRRFEPHRLYPEVRELYNLKADISESENLASQHPDKVRELDVLIDEFVKETGALYPQPNPAYQPRPANTTGKGEDPARGLVPKFSKITLVDGALRMEADGRTPFLGTAQVKQSGPLRLTMRLRSNTGGAGNITWKTADQTEFPRQGQTVPFQLAAGKDWQDLTLDLPVDGKTGTVRLYLPVASGPLDIQSIHFQAAKTKKTVRAWDFSGAKP
;
A
#
# COMPACT_ATOMS: atom_id res chain seq x y z
N ARG A 1 -11.72 33.78 -3.85
CA ARG A 1 -11.62 33.25 -5.23
C ARG A 1 -10.28 32.55 -5.33
N GLN A 2 -10.23 31.28 -5.75
CA GLN A 2 -9.00 30.46 -5.78
C GLN A 2 -8.06 30.80 -6.95
N GLY A 3 -8.06 32.05 -7.43
CA GLY A 3 -7.25 32.46 -8.59
C GLY A 3 -7.80 32.08 -9.97
N PHE A 4 -9.01 31.51 -10.06
CA PHE A 4 -9.68 31.17 -11.32
C PHE A 4 -10.86 32.11 -11.60
N GLU A 5 -11.08 32.46 -12.88
CA GLU A 5 -12.24 33.21 -13.35
C GLU A 5 -13.53 32.40 -13.20
N THR A 6 -13.45 31.11 -13.55
CA THR A 6 -14.54 30.14 -13.46
C THR A 6 -14.10 28.93 -12.66
N VAL A 7 -14.93 28.51 -11.71
CA VAL A 7 -14.68 27.33 -10.87
C VAL A 7 -15.95 26.50 -10.90
N TRP A 8 -15.85 25.18 -11.01
CA TRP A 8 -16.96 24.25 -10.75
C TRP A 8 -16.53 23.30 -9.65
N HIS A 9 -17.10 23.49 -8.45
CA HIS A 9 -16.70 22.71 -7.29
C HIS A 9 -17.81 22.59 -6.24
N CYS A 10 -17.55 21.78 -5.22
CA CYS A 10 -18.28 21.80 -3.96
C CYS A 10 -17.32 21.80 -2.77
N ALA A 11 -17.81 22.23 -1.61
CA ALA A 11 -17.09 22.35 -0.37
C ALA A 11 -17.90 21.77 0.81
N PRO A 12 -17.24 21.22 1.85
CA PRO A 12 -15.80 20.97 1.88
C PRO A 12 -15.41 19.83 0.92
N ASP A 13 -14.11 19.67 0.66
CA ASP A 13 -13.54 18.53 -0.05
C ASP A 13 -13.78 17.20 0.72
N PRO A 14 -13.62 16.01 0.08
CA PRO A 14 -13.08 15.73 -1.25
C PRO A 14 -14.13 15.45 -2.35
N GLY A 15 -15.34 16.00 -2.26
CA GLY A 15 -16.33 15.89 -3.33
C GLY A 15 -17.79 15.84 -2.86
N PRO A 16 -18.73 15.68 -3.81
CA PRO A 16 -20.16 15.67 -3.51
C PRO A 16 -20.57 14.44 -2.68
N PRO A 17 -21.72 14.46 -1.99
CA PRO A 17 -22.22 13.30 -1.24
C PRO A 17 -22.47 12.06 -2.11
N SER A 18 -22.88 12.28 -3.37
CA SER A 18 -23.09 11.24 -4.38
C SER A 18 -22.30 11.56 -5.63
N TYR A 19 -21.72 10.54 -6.25
CA TYR A 19 -21.12 10.62 -7.58
C TYR A 19 -22.15 10.39 -8.70
N PHE A 20 -23.41 10.14 -8.36
CA PHE A 20 -24.52 10.07 -9.31
C PHE A 20 -25.51 11.21 -9.07
N SER A 21 -26.00 11.84 -10.13
CA SER A 21 -27.00 12.90 -10.08
C SER A 21 -28.35 12.37 -9.53
N PRO A 22 -29.03 13.09 -8.63
CA PRO A 22 -28.60 14.35 -8.03
C PRO A 22 -27.42 14.15 -7.08
N TYR A 23 -26.38 14.99 -7.25
CA TYR A 23 -25.10 14.85 -6.55
C TYR A 23 -25.21 15.18 -5.06
N GLY A 24 -26.25 15.92 -4.66
CA GLY A 24 -26.48 16.32 -3.27
C GLY A 24 -25.72 17.58 -2.85
N VAL A 25 -25.41 18.47 -3.80
CA VAL A 25 -24.74 19.75 -3.56
C VAL A 25 -25.77 20.87 -3.58
N THR A 26 -25.78 21.70 -2.53
CA THR A 26 -26.66 22.88 -2.48
C THR A 26 -25.91 24.13 -2.96
N PRO A 27 -26.56 25.09 -3.62
CA PRO A 27 -25.91 26.29 -4.15
C PRO A 27 -25.45 27.28 -3.07
N THR A 28 -26.09 27.29 -1.91
CA THR A 28 -25.82 28.23 -0.82
C THR A 28 -25.90 27.55 0.53
N GLY A 29 -25.29 28.16 1.55
CA GLY A 29 -25.29 27.66 2.93
C GLY A 29 -23.89 27.59 3.53
N LYS A 30 -23.80 27.14 4.79
CA LYS A 30 -22.52 26.92 5.47
C LYS A 30 -22.05 25.49 5.20
N PRO A 31 -20.89 25.29 4.55
CA PRO A 31 -20.36 23.95 4.30
C PRO A 31 -20.05 23.24 5.62
N THR A 32 -20.50 21.98 5.73
CA THR A 32 -20.18 21.08 6.84
C THR A 32 -19.89 19.68 6.29
N GLY A 33 -19.46 18.74 7.14
CA GLY A 33 -19.26 17.35 6.70
C GLY A 33 -20.53 16.68 6.15
N GLN A 34 -21.72 17.16 6.53
CA GLN A 34 -23.02 16.64 6.10
C GLN A 34 -23.69 17.53 5.03
N HIS A 35 -23.31 18.80 4.95
CA HIS A 35 -23.88 19.79 4.04
C HIS A 35 -22.81 20.22 3.03
N ARG A 36 -22.90 19.73 1.79
CA ARG A 36 -22.00 20.15 0.71
C ARG A 36 -22.57 21.35 -0.03
N VAL A 37 -21.78 22.40 -0.14
CA VAL A 37 -22.16 23.68 -0.76
C VAL A 37 -21.25 23.95 -1.95
N GLY A 38 -21.81 24.29 -3.10
CA GLY A 38 -21.03 24.45 -4.32
C GLY A 38 -21.87 24.88 -5.50
N ASN A 39 -21.22 25.09 -6.64
CA ASN A 39 -21.87 25.49 -7.88
C ASN A 39 -21.88 24.39 -8.94
N ILE A 40 -21.42 23.18 -8.60
CA ILE A 40 -21.77 21.98 -9.36
C ILE A 40 -23.27 21.80 -9.27
N THR A 41 -23.94 21.83 -10.43
CA THR A 41 -25.38 21.55 -10.51
C THR A 41 -25.61 20.10 -10.89
N ASP A 42 -26.79 19.59 -10.55
CA ASP A 42 -27.22 18.26 -10.98
C ASP A 42 -27.33 18.17 -12.51
N GLY A 43 -26.93 17.02 -13.05
CA GLY A 43 -27.12 16.66 -14.45
C GLY A 43 -28.33 15.75 -14.62
N PRO A 44 -28.48 15.08 -15.79
CA PRO A 44 -29.49 14.06 -15.99
C PRO A 44 -29.50 13.02 -14.87
N ASP A 45 -30.68 12.51 -14.51
CA ASP A 45 -30.83 11.51 -13.44
C ASP A 45 -29.87 10.32 -13.66
N GLY A 46 -29.06 10.01 -12.65
CA GLY A 46 -28.07 8.94 -12.73
C GLY A 46 -26.80 9.25 -13.53
N GLU A 47 -26.60 10.49 -13.99
CA GLU A 47 -25.32 10.92 -14.59
C GLU A 47 -24.20 10.80 -13.56
N HIS A 48 -23.04 10.28 -13.97
CA HIS A 48 -21.88 10.19 -13.09
C HIS A 48 -21.10 11.51 -13.04
N ILE A 49 -20.57 11.88 -11.88
CA ILE A 49 -19.92 13.18 -11.64
C ILE A 49 -18.70 13.40 -12.54
N THR A 50 -17.98 12.33 -12.91
CA THR A 50 -16.89 12.40 -13.89
C THR A 50 -17.42 12.89 -15.24
N ASP A 51 -18.58 12.39 -15.68
CA ASP A 51 -19.19 12.80 -16.94
C ASP A 51 -19.62 14.26 -16.87
N ARG A 52 -20.17 14.69 -15.73
CA ARG A 52 -20.55 16.08 -15.52
C ARG A 52 -19.36 17.03 -15.61
N LEU A 53 -18.28 16.75 -14.88
CA LEU A 53 -17.05 17.56 -14.92
C LEU A 53 -16.48 17.62 -16.35
N THR A 54 -16.55 16.52 -17.10
CA THR A 54 -16.15 16.48 -18.51
C THR A 54 -17.01 17.40 -19.36
N SER A 55 -18.33 17.37 -19.17
CA SER A 55 -19.27 18.21 -19.91
C SER A 55 -19.06 19.70 -19.63
N GLU A 56 -18.83 20.09 -18.37
CA GLU A 56 -18.48 21.47 -18.01
C GLU A 56 -17.16 21.93 -18.64
N ALA A 57 -16.13 21.07 -18.61
CA ALA A 57 -14.85 21.35 -19.23
C ALA A 57 -14.98 21.55 -20.75
N ILE A 58 -15.77 20.70 -21.44
CA ILE A 58 -16.04 20.85 -22.88
C ILE A 58 -16.78 22.16 -23.17
N GLN A 59 -17.80 22.50 -22.38
CA GLN A 59 -18.52 23.76 -22.55
C GLN A 59 -17.61 24.97 -22.36
N PHE A 60 -16.71 24.93 -21.36
CA PHE A 60 -15.70 25.95 -21.16
C PHE A 60 -14.77 26.06 -22.39
N MET A 61 -14.23 24.95 -22.89
CA MET A 61 -13.37 24.95 -24.08
C MET A 61 -14.09 25.51 -25.32
N GLU A 62 -15.37 25.19 -25.52
CA GLU A 62 -16.17 25.72 -26.62
C GLU A 62 -16.40 27.22 -26.50
N ALA A 63 -16.73 27.70 -25.30
CA ALA A 63 -16.96 29.12 -25.02
C ALA A 63 -15.69 29.97 -25.20
N HIS A 64 -14.52 29.39 -24.89
CA HIS A 64 -13.22 30.06 -24.94
C HIS A 64 -12.38 29.67 -26.17
N ARG A 65 -12.97 29.02 -27.18
CA ARG A 65 -12.23 28.48 -28.34
C ARG A 65 -11.43 29.50 -29.16
N SER A 66 -11.78 30.79 -29.05
CA SER A 66 -11.14 31.89 -29.79
C SER A 66 -10.03 32.59 -29.00
N GLU A 67 -9.75 32.18 -27.77
CA GLU A 67 -8.73 32.77 -26.92
C GLU A 67 -7.91 31.69 -26.18
N PRO A 68 -6.67 31.98 -25.74
CA PRO A 68 -5.93 31.05 -24.90
C PRO A 68 -6.66 30.85 -23.57
N PHE A 69 -6.73 29.61 -23.09
CA PHE A 69 -7.29 29.31 -21.78
C PHE A 69 -6.35 28.41 -20.97
N PHE A 70 -6.50 28.49 -19.64
CA PHE A 70 -5.93 27.53 -18.71
C PHE A 70 -7.07 26.75 -18.06
N LEU A 71 -7.20 25.47 -18.42
CA LEU A 71 -8.20 24.57 -17.84
C LEU A 71 -7.49 23.62 -16.88
N ASN A 72 -7.91 23.67 -15.62
CA ASN A 72 -7.43 22.77 -14.59
C ASN A 72 -8.55 21.83 -14.15
N LEU A 73 -8.60 20.64 -14.74
CA LEU A 73 -9.67 19.66 -14.54
C LEU A 73 -9.28 18.65 -13.45
N TRP A 74 -9.77 18.87 -12.23
CA TRP A 74 -9.58 17.95 -11.11
C TRP A 74 -10.77 17.00 -10.98
N HIS A 75 -10.62 15.78 -11.48
CA HIS A 75 -11.63 14.75 -11.25
C HIS A 75 -11.71 14.38 -9.77
N TYR A 76 -12.94 14.26 -9.25
CA TYR A 76 -13.18 13.60 -7.96
C TYR A 76 -12.85 12.10 -8.04
N SER A 77 -13.13 11.47 -9.17
CA SER A 77 -12.67 10.11 -9.45
C SER A 77 -11.13 10.09 -9.49
N VAL A 78 -10.46 9.11 -8.90
CA VAL A 78 -10.98 7.83 -8.36
C VAL A 78 -11.08 7.79 -6.84
N HIS A 79 -11.33 8.93 -6.20
CA HIS A 79 -11.47 9.00 -4.75
C HIS A 79 -12.70 8.22 -4.24
N GLY A 80 -12.63 7.82 -2.96
CA GLY A 80 -13.81 7.32 -2.23
C GLY A 80 -14.95 8.35 -2.26
N PRO A 81 -16.22 7.91 -2.32
CA PRO A 81 -16.70 6.61 -1.85
C PRO A 81 -16.78 5.51 -2.91
N TRP A 82 -16.04 5.62 -4.02
CA TRP A 82 -15.96 4.58 -5.07
C TRP A 82 -17.31 4.15 -5.63
N GLN A 83 -18.26 5.07 -5.69
CA GLN A 83 -19.48 4.87 -6.46
C GLN A 83 -19.09 4.72 -7.93
N HIS A 84 -19.57 3.65 -8.55
CA HIS A 84 -19.06 3.17 -9.83
C HIS A 84 -20.20 2.79 -10.75
N LYS A 85 -19.96 2.89 -12.07
CA LYS A 85 -20.88 2.38 -13.09
C LYS A 85 -20.87 0.86 -13.05
N GLU A 86 -22.01 0.23 -12.71
CA GLU A 86 -22.08 -1.24 -12.57
C GLU A 86 -21.85 -1.94 -13.91
N GLU A 87 -22.25 -1.34 -15.04
CA GLU A 87 -22.03 -1.90 -16.36
C GLU A 87 -20.53 -2.12 -16.66
N TYR A 88 -19.69 -1.11 -16.38
CA TYR A 88 -18.24 -1.22 -16.54
C TYR A 88 -17.66 -2.21 -15.53
N THR A 89 -18.19 -2.21 -14.32
CA THR A 89 -17.73 -3.12 -13.26
C THR A 89 -17.98 -4.57 -13.62
N ALA A 90 -19.15 -4.87 -14.18
CA ALA A 90 -19.51 -6.19 -14.68
C ALA A 90 -18.59 -6.63 -15.83
N GLU A 91 -18.20 -5.70 -16.72
CA GLU A 91 -17.22 -5.97 -17.76
C GLU A 91 -15.86 -6.36 -17.17
N PHE A 92 -15.30 -5.54 -16.28
CA PHE A 92 -13.99 -5.82 -15.69
C PHE A 92 -14.00 -7.03 -14.76
N ALA A 93 -15.13 -7.32 -14.08
CA ALA A 93 -15.29 -8.52 -13.29
C ALA A 93 -15.12 -9.79 -14.13
N ARG A 94 -15.56 -9.79 -15.39
CA ARG A 94 -15.36 -10.92 -16.32
C ARG A 94 -13.91 -11.06 -16.80
N LYS A 95 -13.11 -9.99 -16.69
CA LYS A 95 -11.69 -9.96 -17.07
C LYS A 95 -10.73 -10.25 -15.89
N LEU A 96 -11.26 -10.54 -14.69
CA LEU A 96 -10.43 -10.76 -13.52
C LEU A 96 -9.52 -11.97 -13.68
N ASP A 97 -8.21 -11.74 -13.56
CA ASP A 97 -7.21 -12.78 -13.46
C ASP A 97 -6.79 -12.96 -11.99
N PRO A 98 -7.05 -14.12 -11.35
CA PRO A 98 -6.68 -14.38 -9.96
C PRO A 98 -5.16 -14.42 -9.73
N ARG A 99 -4.33 -14.34 -10.78
CA ARG A 99 -2.87 -14.22 -10.68
C ARG A 99 -2.42 -12.75 -10.61
N ASN A 100 -3.21 -11.81 -11.14
CA ASN A 100 -2.89 -10.39 -11.11
C ASN A 100 -3.02 -9.86 -9.67
N ALA A 101 -2.13 -8.96 -9.24
CA ALA A 101 -2.22 -8.30 -7.94
C ALA A 101 -3.31 -7.21 -7.92
N GLN A 102 -3.62 -6.62 -9.08
CA GLN A 102 -4.76 -5.72 -9.27
C GLN A 102 -6.02 -6.53 -9.54
N ARG A 103 -6.97 -6.50 -8.59
CA ARG A 103 -8.15 -7.40 -8.56
C ARG A 103 -9.47 -6.68 -8.31
N ASN A 104 -9.47 -5.36 -8.40
CA ASN A 104 -10.63 -4.56 -8.04
C ASN A 104 -11.37 -4.07 -9.29
N PRO A 105 -12.48 -4.71 -9.70
CA PRO A 105 -13.22 -4.29 -10.87
C PRO A 105 -13.97 -2.97 -10.67
N VAL A 106 -14.24 -2.57 -9.41
CA VAL A 106 -14.84 -1.26 -9.09
C VAL A 106 -13.86 -0.15 -9.46
N MET A 107 -12.60 -0.28 -9.05
CA MET A 107 -11.57 0.69 -9.42
C MET A 107 -11.33 0.73 -10.94
N ALA A 108 -11.33 -0.42 -11.60
CA ALA A 108 -11.23 -0.47 -13.06
C ALA A 108 -12.40 0.26 -13.75
N SER A 109 -13.63 0.15 -13.23
CA SER A 109 -14.79 0.90 -13.70
C SER A 109 -14.60 2.42 -13.56
N MET A 110 -14.13 2.89 -12.42
CA MET A 110 -13.90 4.32 -12.20
C MET A 110 -12.76 4.87 -13.07
N LEU A 111 -11.68 4.10 -13.23
CA LEU A 111 -10.58 4.44 -14.14
C LEU A 111 -11.07 4.50 -15.58
N ARG A 112 -11.93 3.56 -16.01
CA ARG A 112 -12.55 3.58 -17.33
C ARG A 112 -13.36 4.85 -17.56
N ASN A 113 -14.07 5.34 -16.54
CA ASN A 113 -14.80 6.60 -16.69
C ASN A 113 -13.86 7.81 -16.83
N VAL A 114 -12.74 7.85 -16.10
CA VAL A 114 -11.72 8.90 -16.27
C VAL A 114 -11.04 8.81 -17.64
N ASP A 115 -10.74 7.60 -18.11
CA ASP A 115 -10.21 7.35 -19.46
C ASP A 115 -11.15 7.87 -20.56
N GLU A 116 -12.45 7.58 -20.45
CA GLU A 116 -13.45 8.12 -21.39
C GLU A 116 -13.60 9.64 -21.29
N SER A 117 -13.45 10.22 -20.10
CA SER A 117 -13.39 11.68 -19.93
C SER A 117 -12.21 12.27 -20.70
N LEU A 118 -11.02 11.72 -20.53
CA LEU A 118 -9.82 12.13 -21.28
C LEU A 118 -10.06 12.03 -22.79
N GLY A 119 -10.63 10.91 -23.25
CA GLY A 119 -10.96 10.72 -24.67
C GLY A 119 -11.87 11.82 -25.20
N ARG A 120 -12.94 12.16 -24.46
CA ARG A 120 -13.87 13.24 -24.83
C ARG A 120 -13.18 14.62 -24.87
N ILE A 121 -12.32 14.93 -23.90
CA ILE A 121 -11.55 16.19 -23.87
C ILE A 121 -10.61 16.29 -25.08
N LEU A 122 -9.85 15.23 -25.35
CA LEU A 122 -8.91 15.20 -26.48
C LEU A 122 -9.64 15.29 -27.82
N SER A 123 -10.73 14.53 -28.00
CA SER A 123 -11.57 14.64 -29.21
C SER A 123 -12.15 16.04 -29.39
N LYS A 124 -12.55 16.72 -28.30
CA LYS A 124 -13.04 18.09 -28.38
C LYS A 124 -11.93 19.08 -28.76
N LEU A 125 -10.70 18.91 -28.27
CA LEU A 125 -9.55 19.70 -28.73
C LEU A 125 -9.32 19.53 -30.24
N ASP A 126 -9.44 18.30 -30.77
CA ASP A 126 -9.30 18.03 -32.21
C ASP A 126 -10.45 18.67 -33.02
N GLU A 127 -11.69 18.53 -32.55
CA GLU A 127 -12.90 19.11 -33.18
C GLU A 127 -12.81 20.64 -33.25
N LEU A 128 -12.36 21.29 -32.17
CA LEU A 128 -12.16 22.73 -32.09
C LEU A 128 -10.87 23.19 -32.81
N LYS A 129 -10.06 22.27 -33.34
CA LYS A 129 -8.76 22.53 -33.98
C LYS A 129 -7.77 23.25 -33.05
N LEU A 130 -7.82 22.92 -31.76
CA LEU A 130 -6.96 23.47 -30.71
C LEU A 130 -5.81 22.53 -30.32
N ALA A 131 -5.88 21.26 -30.73
CA ALA A 131 -4.95 20.23 -30.29
C ALA A 131 -3.47 20.55 -30.57
N ASP A 132 -3.15 21.13 -31.73
CA ASP A 132 -1.77 21.46 -32.11
C ASP A 132 -1.17 22.60 -31.27
N ASN A 133 -2.02 23.43 -30.67
CA ASN A 133 -1.61 24.57 -29.84
C ASN A 133 -2.00 24.39 -28.35
N THR A 134 -2.09 23.15 -27.89
CA THR A 134 -2.45 22.83 -26.51
C THR A 134 -1.36 21.99 -25.85
N LEU A 135 -0.79 22.49 -24.76
CA LEU A 135 0.00 21.70 -23.82
C LEU A 135 -0.96 20.94 -22.90
N PHE A 136 -1.09 19.64 -23.11
CA PHE A 136 -1.92 18.76 -22.29
C PHE A 136 -1.05 18.02 -21.26
N ILE A 137 -1.43 18.09 -19.98
CA ILE A 137 -0.74 17.44 -18.87
C ILE A 137 -1.74 16.55 -18.13
N PHE A 138 -1.45 15.26 -18.03
CA PHE A 138 -2.14 14.33 -17.14
C PHE A 138 -1.24 14.05 -15.92
N TYR A 139 -1.80 14.18 -14.72
CA TYR A 139 -1.08 14.00 -13.47
C TYR A 139 -2.01 13.44 -12.38
N SER A 140 -1.45 12.82 -11.35
CA SER A 140 -2.19 12.42 -10.14
C SER A 140 -1.58 13.04 -8.90
N ASP A 141 -2.40 13.40 -7.91
CA ASP A 141 -1.98 14.14 -6.72
C ASP A 141 -1.27 13.28 -5.66
N ASN A 142 -1.43 11.95 -5.69
CA ASN A 142 -0.73 10.99 -4.83
C ASN A 142 -0.84 9.55 -5.36
N GLY A 143 -0.07 8.64 -4.76
CA GLY A 143 -0.15 7.22 -5.05
C GLY A 143 -1.49 6.57 -4.69
N GLY A 144 -1.76 5.40 -5.25
CA GLY A 144 -3.05 4.72 -5.15
C GLY A 144 -3.42 4.29 -3.73
N ASN A 145 -4.72 4.28 -3.41
CA ASN A 145 -5.22 3.78 -2.12
C ASN A 145 -5.27 2.25 -2.08
N ASP A 146 -4.37 1.65 -1.32
CA ASP A 146 -4.13 0.22 -1.19
C ASP A 146 -4.64 -0.40 0.13
N HIS A 147 -5.35 0.37 0.96
CA HIS A 147 -5.68 -0.05 2.33
C HIS A 147 -7.12 0.25 2.79
N SER A 148 -7.82 1.19 2.15
CA SER A 148 -9.20 1.49 2.55
C SER A 148 -10.17 0.39 2.13
N TRP A 149 -11.21 0.17 2.92
CA TRP A 149 -12.29 -0.78 2.64
C TRP A 149 -11.83 -2.22 2.36
N SER A 150 -10.59 -2.56 2.70
CA SER A 150 -10.09 -3.93 2.72
C SER A 150 -10.84 -4.76 3.77
N GLY A 151 -10.79 -6.09 3.67
CA GLY A 151 -11.43 -7.02 4.62
C GLY A 151 -11.10 -6.73 6.09
N ASP A 152 -9.90 -6.25 6.38
CA ASP A 152 -9.42 -5.97 7.73
C ASP A 152 -9.59 -4.50 8.17
N ASP A 153 -10.28 -3.65 7.38
CA ASP A 153 -10.46 -2.23 7.70
C ASP A 153 -11.42 -2.06 8.90
N PRO A 154 -10.93 -1.65 10.09
CA PRO A 154 -11.75 -1.55 11.29
C PRO A 154 -12.82 -0.46 11.19
N ARG A 155 -12.66 0.52 10.28
CA ARG A 155 -13.64 1.58 10.07
C ARG A 155 -14.97 1.02 9.55
N LEU A 156 -14.94 -0.12 8.85
CA LEU A 156 -16.13 -0.78 8.34
C LEU A 156 -17.03 -1.33 9.45
N GLN A 157 -16.49 -1.60 10.65
CA GLN A 157 -17.28 -2.09 11.79
C GLN A 157 -18.33 -1.09 12.28
N LYS A 158 -18.13 0.21 11.98
CA LYS A 158 -19.05 1.28 12.37
C LYS A 158 -20.16 1.55 11.35
N ILE A 159 -20.11 0.90 10.18
CA ILE A 159 -21.04 1.13 9.08
C ILE A 159 -22.21 0.14 9.23
N THR A 160 -23.32 0.63 9.79
CA THR A 160 -24.58 -0.12 9.92
C THR A 160 -25.54 0.25 8.79
N GLU A 161 -26.69 -0.44 8.68
CA GLU A 161 -27.72 -0.17 7.67
C GLU A 161 -28.20 1.30 7.62
N LYS A 162 -28.12 2.00 8.76
CA LYS A 162 -28.51 3.42 8.87
C LYS A 162 -27.41 4.39 8.43
N HIS A 163 -26.19 3.89 8.18
CA HIS A 163 -25.07 4.73 7.80
C HIS A 163 -25.21 5.17 6.32
N PRO A 164 -24.96 6.44 5.96
CA PRO A 164 -25.12 6.92 4.59
C PRO A 164 -24.33 6.13 3.53
N LEU A 165 -23.14 5.64 3.89
CA LEU A 165 -22.28 4.81 3.02
C LEU A 165 -22.65 3.33 2.96
N TYR A 166 -23.68 2.87 3.67
CA TYR A 166 -23.98 1.44 3.78
C TYR A 166 -24.20 0.80 2.41
N GLN A 167 -25.09 1.36 1.60
CA GLN A 167 -25.40 0.83 0.27
C GLN A 167 -24.19 0.86 -0.66
N THR A 168 -23.40 1.93 -0.61
CA THR A 168 -22.16 2.06 -1.38
C THR A 168 -21.15 0.97 -1.01
N ILE A 169 -20.98 0.68 0.28
CA ILE A 169 -20.07 -0.37 0.74
C ILE A 169 -20.60 -1.76 0.38
N GLN A 170 -21.91 -2.00 0.42
CA GLN A 170 -22.49 -3.27 -0.03
C GLN A 170 -22.26 -3.47 -1.53
N SER A 171 -22.46 -2.44 -2.35
CA SER A 171 -22.17 -2.51 -3.78
C SER A 171 -20.67 -2.73 -4.04
N TYR A 172 -19.80 -2.01 -3.35
CA TYR A 172 -18.35 -2.24 -3.43
C TYR A 172 -17.99 -3.69 -3.09
N ARG A 173 -18.51 -4.23 -1.97
CA ARG A 173 -18.21 -5.61 -1.53
C ARG A 173 -18.77 -6.68 -2.46
N LYS A 174 -19.94 -6.44 -3.07
CA LYS A 174 -20.53 -7.31 -4.10
C LYS A 174 -19.53 -7.56 -5.23
N TRP A 175 -18.77 -6.54 -5.62
CA TRP A 175 -17.87 -6.60 -6.79
C TRP A 175 -16.39 -6.83 -6.44
N ALA A 176 -15.88 -6.16 -5.41
CA ALA A 176 -14.47 -6.18 -5.02
C ALA A 176 -14.17 -7.12 -3.83
N GLY A 177 -15.19 -7.65 -3.16
CA GLY A 177 -15.02 -8.45 -1.95
C GLY A 177 -14.33 -7.65 -0.84
N GLY A 178 -13.26 -8.23 -0.27
CA GLY A 178 -12.40 -7.58 0.72
C GLY A 178 -11.12 -6.97 0.14
N ASN A 179 -11.02 -6.81 -1.18
CA ASN A 179 -9.84 -6.22 -1.80
C ASN A 179 -9.81 -4.70 -1.61
N PRO A 180 -8.63 -4.10 -1.39
CA PRO A 180 -8.50 -2.64 -1.39
C PRO A 180 -8.77 -2.05 -2.79
N PRO A 181 -8.96 -0.73 -2.90
CA PRO A 181 -9.29 -0.05 -4.14
C PRO A 181 -8.27 -0.33 -5.25
N THR A 182 -6.98 -0.30 -4.94
CA THR A 182 -5.94 -0.61 -5.91
C THR A 182 -4.76 -1.34 -5.28
N ASN A 183 -3.77 -1.67 -6.11
CA ASN A 183 -2.49 -2.24 -5.72
C ASN A 183 -1.39 -1.54 -6.53
N ASN A 184 -0.38 -1.00 -5.81
CA ASN A 184 0.72 -0.24 -6.40
C ASN A 184 1.95 -1.08 -6.72
N ALA A 185 1.88 -2.41 -6.60
CA ALA A 185 2.99 -3.31 -6.87
C ALA A 185 3.63 -3.05 -8.25
N PRO A 186 4.97 -3.12 -8.37
CA PRO A 186 5.91 -3.58 -7.35
C PRO A 186 6.28 -2.52 -6.30
N LEU A 187 5.69 -1.32 -6.33
CA LEU A 187 6.01 -0.26 -5.39
C LEU A 187 5.47 -0.60 -4.00
N ARG A 188 6.21 -0.21 -2.96
CA ARG A 188 5.82 -0.43 -1.57
C ARG A 188 4.74 0.55 -1.16
N GLU A 189 3.65 0.01 -0.61
CA GLU A 189 2.54 0.74 0.02
C GLU A 189 1.78 1.67 -0.95
N GLY A 190 1.09 2.69 -0.42
CA GLY A 190 0.17 3.54 -1.16
C GLY A 190 -0.10 4.89 -0.50
N LYS A 191 -1.26 5.47 -0.83
CA LYS A 191 -1.73 6.77 -0.34
C LYS A 191 -1.43 7.00 1.15
N GLY A 192 -0.83 8.14 1.47
CA GLY A 192 -0.53 8.54 2.85
C GLY A 192 0.66 7.83 3.48
N ARG A 193 1.52 7.20 2.66
CA ARG A 193 2.79 6.59 3.05
C ARG A 193 3.96 7.24 2.31
N ILE A 194 5.13 7.24 2.94
CA ILE A 194 6.37 7.84 2.43
C ILE A 194 7.14 6.91 1.45
N TYR A 195 6.61 5.73 1.16
CA TYR A 195 7.23 4.79 0.22
C TYR A 195 6.87 5.14 -1.24
N GLU A 196 7.54 4.55 -2.21
CA GLU A 196 7.36 4.83 -3.64
C GLU A 196 5.90 4.67 -4.08
N GLY A 197 5.16 3.71 -3.52
CA GLY A 197 3.75 3.50 -3.88
C GLY A 197 2.82 4.62 -3.42
N GLY A 198 3.24 5.45 -2.45
CA GLY A 198 2.50 6.63 -1.99
C GLY A 198 2.89 7.94 -2.68
N GLN A 199 4.09 8.00 -3.26
CA GLN A 199 4.67 9.23 -3.85
C GLN A 199 4.74 9.19 -5.37
N ARG A 200 4.94 8.03 -5.98
CA ARG A 200 5.11 7.89 -7.42
C ARG A 200 3.74 7.87 -8.10
N VAL A 201 3.57 8.76 -9.07
CA VAL A 201 2.30 9.01 -9.76
C VAL A 201 2.47 8.97 -11.28
N PRO A 202 1.42 8.65 -12.05
CA PRO A 202 1.46 8.79 -13.49
C PRO A 202 1.58 10.27 -13.89
N LEU A 203 2.48 10.55 -14.84
CA LEU A 203 2.62 11.83 -15.53
C LEU A 203 2.70 11.56 -17.03
N MET A 204 1.83 12.19 -17.81
CA MET A 204 1.91 12.20 -19.27
C MET A 204 1.77 13.63 -19.76
N VAL A 205 2.60 14.02 -20.72
CA VAL A 205 2.56 15.35 -21.33
C VAL A 205 2.50 15.22 -22.85
N ARG A 206 1.60 15.97 -23.49
CA ARG A 206 1.44 16.00 -24.94
C ARG A 206 1.44 17.45 -25.41
N TRP A 207 2.30 17.73 -26.39
CA TRP A 207 2.29 18.99 -27.13
C TRP A 207 2.73 18.72 -28.58
N PRO A 208 1.78 18.61 -29.53
CA PRO A 208 2.11 18.32 -30.92
C PRO A 208 3.10 19.33 -31.50
N GLY A 209 4.07 18.84 -32.27
CA GLY A 209 5.12 19.66 -32.88
C GLY A 209 6.23 20.14 -31.94
N ARG A 210 6.10 19.95 -30.61
CA ARG A 210 7.15 20.26 -29.63
C ARG A 210 7.71 19.04 -28.91
N ILE A 211 6.83 18.14 -28.46
CA ILE A 211 7.22 16.94 -27.70
C ILE A 211 7.17 15.74 -28.63
N GLN A 212 8.25 14.95 -28.65
CA GLN A 212 8.31 13.72 -29.46
C GLN A 212 7.25 12.71 -28.97
N PRO A 213 6.28 12.30 -29.81
CA PRO A 213 5.26 11.33 -29.43
C PRO A 213 5.85 9.98 -29.02
N GLY A 214 5.31 9.38 -27.96
CA GLY A 214 5.72 8.05 -27.49
C GLY A 214 7.10 8.00 -26.80
N SER A 215 7.72 9.15 -26.55
CA SER A 215 8.97 9.23 -25.79
C SER A 215 8.75 9.03 -24.27
N THR A 216 9.80 8.62 -23.57
CA THR A 216 9.83 8.46 -22.11
C THR A 216 11.08 9.12 -21.54
N SER A 217 11.04 9.47 -20.25
CA SER A 217 12.18 10.04 -19.52
C SER A 217 12.21 9.53 -18.09
N ASP A 218 13.41 9.29 -17.57
CA ASP A 218 13.67 8.89 -16.17
C ASP A 218 13.95 10.10 -15.25
N ALA A 219 13.81 11.33 -15.77
CA ALA A 219 13.99 12.55 -14.98
C ALA A 219 13.08 12.55 -13.74
N ILE A 220 13.63 12.92 -12.59
CA ILE A 220 12.90 12.98 -11.32
C ILE A 220 12.12 14.29 -11.29
N VAL A 221 10.81 14.23 -11.50
CA VAL A 221 9.90 15.39 -11.50
C VAL A 221 8.77 15.20 -10.49
N GLY A 222 8.24 16.30 -9.97
CA GLY A 222 7.13 16.31 -9.01
C GLY A 222 6.12 17.43 -9.27
N PRO A 223 5.07 17.57 -8.45
CA PRO A 223 4.02 18.55 -8.68
C PRO A 223 4.53 20.00 -8.58
N ILE A 224 5.59 20.24 -7.80
CA ILE A 224 6.20 21.57 -7.66
C ILE A 224 6.79 22.08 -8.97
N ASP A 225 7.13 21.18 -9.89
CA ASP A 225 7.77 21.50 -11.18
C ASP A 225 6.77 21.91 -12.26
N LEU A 226 5.50 21.60 -12.07
CA LEU A 226 4.44 21.94 -13.03
C LEU A 226 4.34 23.45 -13.22
N TYR A 227 4.40 24.21 -12.12
CA TYR A 227 4.28 25.66 -12.15
C TYR A 227 5.38 26.36 -12.99
N PRO A 228 6.69 26.20 -12.71
CA PRO A 228 7.74 26.79 -13.52
C PRO A 228 7.76 26.26 -14.97
N THR A 229 7.38 24.99 -15.19
CA THR A 229 7.29 24.41 -16.54
C THR A 229 6.19 25.09 -17.37
N ILE A 230 5.02 25.33 -16.78
CA ILE A 230 3.92 26.04 -17.44
C ILE A 230 4.31 27.50 -17.71
N LEU A 231 4.96 28.19 -16.77
CA LEU A 231 5.45 29.55 -17.00
C LEU A 231 6.42 29.62 -18.17
N GLU A 232 7.40 28.71 -18.24
CA GLU A 232 8.36 28.66 -19.34
C GLU A 232 7.70 28.34 -20.68
N ALA A 233 6.78 27.37 -20.71
CA ALA A 233 6.00 27.00 -21.88
C ALA A 233 5.20 28.19 -22.46
N LEU A 234 4.67 29.03 -21.57
CA LEU A 234 3.93 30.25 -21.93
C LEU A 234 4.84 31.47 -22.15
N LYS A 235 6.17 31.31 -22.01
CA LYS A 235 7.16 32.39 -22.08
C LYS A 235 6.87 33.54 -21.09
N LEU A 236 6.34 33.19 -19.92
CA LEU A 236 6.07 34.12 -18.83
C LEU A 236 7.25 34.20 -17.88
N SER A 237 7.49 35.40 -17.36
CA SER A 237 8.52 35.61 -16.33
C SER A 237 8.05 35.02 -15.00
N ARG A 238 8.99 34.47 -14.23
CA ARG A 238 8.72 34.04 -12.85
C ARG A 238 8.32 35.27 -12.01
N PRO A 239 7.26 35.18 -11.18
CA PRO A 239 6.88 36.26 -10.28
C PRO A 239 8.03 36.58 -9.31
N ALA A 240 8.49 37.83 -9.28
CA ALA A 240 9.66 38.24 -8.49
C ALA A 240 9.49 38.10 -6.96
N ASN A 241 8.25 38.01 -6.49
CA ASN A 241 7.90 37.94 -5.07
C ASN A 241 7.50 36.52 -4.61
N GLN A 242 7.75 35.50 -5.43
CA GLN A 242 7.45 34.11 -5.09
C GLN A 242 8.74 33.29 -5.05
N ILE A 243 8.88 32.50 -3.99
CA ILE A 243 9.89 31.44 -3.93
C ILE A 243 9.29 30.26 -4.71
N ILE A 244 10.01 29.79 -5.73
CA ILE A 244 9.60 28.66 -6.56
C ILE A 244 10.67 27.57 -6.37
N ASP A 245 10.33 26.55 -5.58
CA ASP A 245 11.22 25.41 -5.31
C ASP A 245 11.32 24.45 -6.51
N GLY A 246 10.29 24.46 -7.37
CA GLY A 246 10.26 23.65 -8.58
C GLY A 246 11.24 24.11 -9.65
N GLU A 247 11.62 23.17 -10.49
CA GLU A 247 12.44 23.40 -11.68
C GLU A 247 11.62 23.10 -12.92
N SER A 248 11.84 23.85 -14.00
CA SER A 248 11.15 23.56 -15.24
C SER A 248 11.75 22.31 -15.89
N PHE A 249 10.91 21.36 -16.25
CA PHE A 249 11.30 20.18 -17.01
C PHE A 249 10.92 20.29 -18.50
N LEU A 250 10.60 21.50 -18.99
CA LEU A 250 10.35 21.72 -20.42
C LEU A 250 11.54 21.28 -21.31
N PRO A 251 12.82 21.54 -20.95
CA PRO A 251 13.95 21.02 -21.73
C PRO A 251 14.02 19.49 -21.80
N VAL A 252 13.53 18.80 -20.76
CA VAL A 252 13.42 17.34 -20.76
C VAL A 252 12.32 16.89 -21.73
N LEU A 253 11.17 17.56 -21.72
CA LEU A 253 10.04 17.25 -22.60
C LEU A 253 10.38 17.46 -24.09
N GLU A 254 11.11 18.53 -24.40
CA GLU A 254 11.53 18.87 -25.76
C GLU A 254 12.84 18.16 -26.17
N GLN A 255 13.44 17.37 -25.27
CA GLN A 255 14.71 16.66 -25.47
C GLN A 255 15.87 17.60 -25.86
N THR A 256 15.85 18.82 -25.33
CA THR A 256 16.86 19.86 -25.56
C THR A 256 17.81 20.00 -24.36
N GLY A 257 17.50 19.37 -23.23
CA GLY A 257 18.32 19.42 -22.02
C GLY A 257 17.91 18.43 -20.94
N GLN A 258 18.45 18.62 -19.73
CA GLN A 258 18.17 17.82 -18.55
C GLN A 258 17.67 18.71 -17.42
N LEU A 259 17.12 18.10 -16.36
CA LEU A 259 16.76 18.79 -15.14
C LEU A 259 17.99 18.85 -14.22
N GLU A 260 18.38 20.04 -13.76
CA GLU A 260 19.55 20.24 -12.89
C GLU A 260 19.18 20.04 -11.41
N ARG A 261 18.55 18.90 -11.12
CA ARG A 261 18.06 18.57 -9.77
C ARG A 261 19.12 17.90 -8.93
N THR A 262 19.48 18.53 -7.82
CA THR A 262 20.35 17.90 -6.82
C THR A 262 19.60 16.83 -6.03
N ALA A 263 18.44 17.16 -5.46
CA ALA A 263 17.64 16.22 -4.68
C ALA A 263 16.16 16.59 -4.72
N TYR A 264 15.30 15.60 -4.46
CA TYR A 264 13.86 15.79 -4.32
C TYR A 264 13.41 15.40 -2.91
N PHE A 265 12.60 16.25 -2.27
CA PHE A 265 12.16 16.05 -0.90
C PHE A 265 10.65 15.86 -0.80
N THR A 266 10.24 14.98 0.11
CA THR A 266 8.86 14.88 0.57
C THR A 266 8.83 15.01 2.08
N TRP A 267 8.21 16.10 2.54
CA TRP A 267 8.01 16.38 3.96
C TRP A 267 6.59 15.96 4.37
N PHE A 268 6.47 14.90 5.18
CA PHE A 268 5.17 14.37 5.58
C PHE A 268 5.08 14.18 7.11
N PRO A 269 4.82 15.26 7.87
CA PRO A 269 4.75 15.25 9.34
C PRO A 269 3.40 14.74 9.87
N HIS A 270 2.74 13.84 9.13
CA HIS A 270 1.40 13.36 9.41
C HIS A 270 1.34 11.83 9.38
N LEU A 271 0.30 11.26 10.00
CA LEU A 271 0.04 9.81 10.09
C LEU A 271 1.22 9.02 10.71
N ILE A 272 2.13 8.52 9.88
CA ILE A 272 3.42 7.97 10.30
C ILE A 272 4.46 8.98 9.82
N PRO A 273 4.85 9.93 10.69
CA PRO A 273 5.63 11.08 10.27
C PRO A 273 7.01 10.66 9.74
N ALA A 274 7.35 11.17 8.56
CA ALA A 274 8.66 10.95 7.95
C ALA A 274 9.00 12.05 6.96
N VAL A 275 10.29 12.08 6.60
CA VAL A 275 10.85 12.84 5.49
C VAL A 275 11.49 11.83 4.55
N SER A 276 11.37 12.04 3.25
CA SER A 276 12.25 11.36 2.30
C SER A 276 13.02 12.35 1.46
N VAL A 277 14.27 12.00 1.18
CA VAL A 277 15.11 12.66 0.17
C VAL A 277 15.48 11.63 -0.89
N ARG A 278 15.36 12.01 -2.16
CA ARG A 278 15.86 11.23 -3.30
C ARG A 278 16.95 12.02 -4.02
N GLN A 279 18.13 11.43 -4.15
CA GLN A 279 19.25 11.97 -4.93
C GLN A 279 19.71 10.88 -5.90
N GLY A 280 19.39 11.07 -7.18
CA GLY A 280 19.59 10.06 -8.22
C GLY A 280 18.89 8.74 -7.89
N ASP A 281 19.68 7.66 -7.83
CA ASP A 281 19.21 6.31 -7.53
C ASP A 281 18.95 6.08 -6.03
N TRP A 282 19.45 6.94 -5.15
CA TRP A 282 19.36 6.73 -3.70
C TRP A 282 18.19 7.48 -3.09
N LYS A 283 17.46 6.79 -2.22
CA LYS A 283 16.40 7.36 -1.40
C LYS A 283 16.66 7.06 0.07
N LEU A 284 16.66 8.10 0.90
CA LEU A 284 16.65 7.97 2.35
C LEU A 284 15.28 8.35 2.88
N ILE A 285 14.73 7.53 3.76
CA ILE A 285 13.57 7.85 4.59
C ILE A 285 14.06 8.06 6.03
N ARG A 286 13.75 9.24 6.57
CA ARG A 286 14.03 9.65 7.95
C ARG A 286 12.73 9.78 8.72
N ARG A 287 12.57 8.95 9.75
CA ARG A 287 11.48 9.10 10.72
C ARG A 287 11.91 10.01 11.87
N PHE A 288 10.92 10.59 12.54
CA PHE A 288 11.15 11.41 13.74
C PHE A 288 11.29 10.55 15.00
N GLU A 289 10.63 9.38 15.01
CA GLU A 289 10.69 8.38 16.08
C GLU A 289 10.45 6.98 15.49
N PRO A 290 10.87 5.90 16.19
CA PRO A 290 10.53 4.54 15.81
C PRO A 290 9.01 4.34 15.76
N HIS A 291 8.51 3.64 14.75
CA HIS A 291 7.10 3.29 14.66
C HIS A 291 6.90 1.78 14.80
N ARG A 292 5.78 1.34 15.41
CA ARG A 292 5.50 -0.09 15.62
C ARG A 292 5.54 -0.94 14.34
N LEU A 293 5.13 -0.37 13.21
CA LEU A 293 5.17 -1.05 11.90
C LEU A 293 6.48 -0.85 11.14
N TYR A 294 7.25 0.19 11.48
CA TYR A 294 8.48 0.59 10.80
C TYR A 294 9.48 1.04 11.87
N PRO A 295 10.17 0.08 12.50
CA PRO A 295 10.97 0.36 13.69
C PRO A 295 12.26 1.12 13.36
N GLU A 296 12.79 1.00 12.14
CA GLU A 296 13.97 1.75 11.74
C GLU A 296 13.66 3.24 11.54
N VAL A 297 14.46 4.09 12.19
CA VAL A 297 14.39 5.54 12.07
C VAL A 297 15.05 6.03 10.78
N ARG A 298 15.90 5.19 10.17
CA ARG A 298 16.55 5.40 8.88
C ARG A 298 16.38 4.17 8.00
N GLU A 299 15.79 4.39 6.84
CA GLU A 299 15.68 3.39 5.79
C GLU A 299 16.34 3.96 4.52
N LEU A 300 17.34 3.25 3.98
CA LEU A 300 18.06 3.66 2.78
C LEU A 300 17.81 2.64 1.68
N TYR A 301 17.46 3.10 0.48
CA TYR A 301 17.17 2.27 -0.68
C TYR A 301 17.93 2.77 -1.92
N ASN A 302 18.33 1.84 -2.78
CA ASN A 302 18.75 2.14 -4.14
C ASN A 302 17.59 1.77 -5.08
N LEU A 303 16.85 2.76 -5.58
CA LEU A 303 15.62 2.57 -6.34
C LEU A 303 15.83 2.00 -7.74
N LYS A 304 17.06 2.09 -8.28
CA LYS A 304 17.41 1.45 -9.55
C LYS A 304 17.54 -0.07 -9.40
N ALA A 305 18.09 -0.52 -8.28
CA ALA A 305 18.24 -1.94 -7.97
C ALA A 305 17.01 -2.54 -7.28
N ASP A 306 16.32 -1.74 -6.45
CA ASP A 306 15.20 -2.16 -5.60
C ASP A 306 14.08 -1.11 -5.60
N ILE A 307 13.29 -1.10 -6.67
CA ILE A 307 12.12 -0.23 -6.80
C ILE A 307 11.00 -0.55 -5.80
N SER A 308 11.08 -1.74 -5.18
CA SER A 308 10.11 -2.23 -4.20
C SER A 308 10.46 -1.86 -2.77
N GLU A 309 11.58 -1.16 -2.54
CA GLU A 309 12.04 -0.74 -1.20
C GLU A 309 11.98 -1.90 -0.18
N SER A 310 12.44 -3.06 -0.64
CA SER A 310 12.36 -4.35 0.04
C SER A 310 13.56 -4.64 0.94
N GLU A 311 14.73 -4.07 0.63
CA GLU A 311 15.95 -4.22 1.42
C GLU A 311 16.44 -2.87 1.95
N ASN A 312 16.44 -2.69 3.27
CA ASN A 312 17.00 -1.51 3.90
C ASN A 312 18.54 -1.60 3.94
N LEU A 313 19.21 -0.73 3.19
CA LEU A 313 20.66 -0.67 3.02
C LEU A 313 21.36 0.26 4.03
N ALA A 314 20.63 0.86 4.99
CA ALA A 314 21.16 1.91 5.86
C ALA A 314 22.37 1.46 6.70
N SER A 315 22.36 0.22 7.20
CA SER A 315 23.49 -0.34 7.97
C SER A 315 24.69 -0.68 7.10
N GLN A 316 24.46 -0.96 5.81
CA GLN A 316 25.50 -1.32 4.84
C GLN A 316 26.19 -0.08 4.25
N HIS A 317 25.49 1.06 4.19
CA HIS A 317 25.99 2.32 3.60
C HIS A 317 25.82 3.53 4.55
N PRO A 318 26.46 3.52 5.74
CA PRO A 318 26.32 4.59 6.72
C PRO A 318 26.80 5.95 6.20
N ASP A 319 27.78 5.98 5.30
CA ASP A 319 28.27 7.22 4.69
C ASP A 319 27.21 7.87 3.80
N LYS A 320 26.47 7.07 3.03
CA LYS A 320 25.37 7.56 2.19
C LYS A 320 24.18 8.03 3.03
N VAL A 321 23.90 7.36 4.15
CA VAL A 321 22.91 7.84 5.12
C VAL A 321 23.30 9.22 5.65
N ARG A 322 24.55 9.41 6.09
CA ARG A 322 25.03 10.71 6.59
C ARG A 322 24.93 11.80 5.53
N GLU A 323 25.34 11.52 4.31
CA GLU A 323 25.25 12.44 3.17
C GLU A 323 23.81 12.92 2.94
N LEU A 324 22.86 11.98 2.86
CA LEU A 324 21.45 12.31 2.62
C LEU A 324 20.75 12.93 3.84
N ASP A 325 21.18 12.60 5.05
CA ASP A 325 20.68 13.24 6.26
C ASP A 325 21.03 14.73 6.32
N VAL A 326 22.25 15.10 5.90
CA VAL A 326 22.67 16.51 5.80
C VAL A 326 21.75 17.29 4.87
N LEU A 327 21.40 16.71 3.72
CA LEU A 327 20.45 17.33 2.78
C LEU A 327 19.07 17.55 3.42
N ILE A 328 18.60 16.61 4.25
CA ILE A 328 17.33 16.79 4.98
C ILE A 328 17.45 17.92 6.01
N ASP A 329 18.54 17.98 6.76
CA ASP A 329 18.73 19.05 7.76
C ASP A 329 18.80 20.43 7.10
N GLU A 330 19.46 20.55 5.94
CA GLU A 330 19.49 21.76 5.12
C GLU A 330 18.10 22.14 4.60
N PHE A 331 17.39 21.20 3.97
CA PHE A 331 16.01 21.42 3.49
C PHE A 331 15.10 21.96 4.60
N VAL A 332 15.14 21.36 5.79
CA VAL A 332 14.35 21.80 6.93
C VAL A 332 14.71 23.21 7.35
N LYS A 333 16.02 23.50 7.45
CA LYS A 333 16.51 24.80 7.88
C LYS A 333 16.11 25.90 6.90
N GLU A 334 16.20 25.64 5.60
CA GLU A 334 15.88 26.58 4.54
C GLU A 334 14.38 26.85 4.43
N THR A 335 13.56 25.81 4.51
CA THR A 335 12.10 25.92 4.35
C THR A 335 11.37 26.36 5.64
N GLY A 336 12.02 26.25 6.79
CA GLY A 336 11.36 26.47 8.09
C GLY A 336 10.29 25.41 8.38
N ALA A 337 10.46 24.19 7.86
CA ALA A 337 9.47 23.13 7.99
C ALA A 337 9.10 22.83 9.45
N LEU A 338 7.80 22.73 9.73
CA LEU A 338 7.29 22.50 11.08
C LEU A 338 7.44 21.03 11.49
N TYR A 339 8.13 20.79 12.61
CA TYR A 339 8.27 19.48 13.21
C TYR A 339 7.01 19.04 13.98
N PRO A 340 6.65 17.74 13.91
CA PRO A 340 5.68 17.17 14.83
C PRO A 340 6.10 17.43 16.28
N GLN A 341 5.16 17.90 17.10
CA GLN A 341 5.37 18.05 18.54
C GLN A 341 4.84 16.81 19.26
N PRO A 342 5.52 16.33 20.32
CA PRO A 342 4.98 15.29 21.18
C PRO A 342 3.57 15.70 21.65
N ASN A 343 2.59 14.84 21.44
CA ASN A 343 1.22 15.10 21.91
C ASN A 343 1.22 15.06 23.46
N PRO A 344 0.98 16.19 24.15
CA PRO A 344 1.02 16.23 25.62
C PRO A 344 -0.12 15.40 26.27
N ALA A 345 -1.17 15.12 25.51
CA ALA A 345 -2.26 14.23 25.91
C ALA A 345 -2.04 12.78 25.45
N TYR A 346 -0.87 12.46 24.86
CA TYR A 346 -0.51 11.08 24.57
C TYR A 346 -0.33 10.35 25.89
N GLN A 347 -1.37 9.61 26.26
CA GLN A 347 -1.21 8.54 27.21
C GLN A 347 -0.62 7.39 26.41
N PRO A 348 0.63 6.97 26.68
CA PRO A 348 1.08 5.70 26.15
C PRO A 348 0.00 4.73 26.57
N ARG A 349 -0.67 4.12 25.58
CA ARG A 349 -1.44 2.93 25.93
C ARG A 349 -0.43 2.06 26.67
N PRO A 350 -0.70 1.64 27.92
CA PRO A 350 0.16 0.66 28.58
C PRO A 350 0.41 -0.38 27.50
N ALA A 351 1.67 -0.60 27.10
CA ALA A 351 1.99 -1.49 26.00
C ALA A 351 1.15 -2.73 26.21
N ASN A 352 0.11 -2.94 25.38
CA ASN A 352 -1.10 -3.66 25.76
C ASN A 352 -0.77 -4.80 26.74
N THR A 353 -0.87 -4.54 28.05
CA THR A 353 -0.74 -5.60 29.06
C THR A 353 -2.04 -6.40 29.13
N THR A 354 -3.07 -5.94 28.41
CA THR A 354 -4.08 -6.80 27.78
C THR A 354 -3.56 -7.35 26.45
N GLY A 355 -2.41 -8.01 26.53
CA GLY A 355 -2.16 -9.09 25.60
C GLY A 355 -3.31 -10.10 25.78
N LYS A 356 -4.16 -10.27 24.76
CA LYS A 356 -3.95 -11.54 24.08
C LYS A 356 -2.54 -11.39 23.55
N GLY A 357 -1.57 -11.92 24.31
CA GLY A 357 -0.15 -11.68 24.05
C GLY A 357 0.11 -11.88 22.57
N GLU A 358 1.20 -11.31 22.05
CA GLU A 358 1.81 -11.96 20.89
C GLU A 358 1.79 -13.45 21.19
N ASP A 359 1.03 -14.20 20.40
CA ASP A 359 0.87 -15.62 20.63
C ASP A 359 2.31 -16.15 20.71
N PRO A 360 2.81 -16.57 21.89
CA PRO A 360 4.21 -16.94 22.04
C PRO A 360 4.54 -18.14 21.14
N ALA A 361 3.50 -18.85 20.73
CA ALA A 361 3.52 -19.96 19.80
C ALA A 361 3.46 -19.52 18.31
N ARG A 362 3.15 -18.26 18.03
CA ARG A 362 3.01 -17.66 16.69
C ARG A 362 2.16 -18.52 15.74
N GLY A 363 1.03 -19.01 16.24
CA GLY A 363 0.09 -19.89 15.54
C GLY A 363 0.28 -21.39 15.75
N LEU A 364 1.23 -21.80 16.60
CA LEU A 364 1.33 -23.16 17.12
C LEU A 364 0.31 -23.33 18.26
N VAL A 365 -0.53 -24.36 18.21
CA VAL A 365 -1.54 -24.60 19.22
C VAL A 365 -1.03 -25.68 20.17
N PRO A 366 -0.60 -25.35 21.40
CA PRO A 366 -0.22 -26.37 22.37
C PRO A 366 -1.45 -27.15 22.83
N LYS A 367 -1.33 -28.47 22.87
CA LYS A 367 -2.34 -29.38 23.42
C LYS A 367 -1.68 -30.27 24.45
N PHE A 368 -2.33 -30.39 25.61
CA PHE A 368 -1.83 -31.11 26.78
C PHE A 368 -0.41 -30.72 27.17
N SER A 369 -0.06 -29.47 26.92
CA SER A 369 1.25 -28.90 27.17
C SER A 369 1.13 -27.42 27.46
N LYS A 370 2.06 -26.93 28.27
CA LYS A 370 2.29 -25.51 28.47
C LYS A 370 3.49 -25.09 27.63
N ILE A 371 3.42 -23.89 27.07
CA ILE A 371 4.55 -23.27 26.38
C ILE A 371 4.89 -21.93 27.02
N THR A 372 6.17 -21.61 27.08
CA THR A 372 6.69 -20.35 27.59
C THR A 372 7.86 -19.91 26.72
N LEU A 373 8.04 -18.61 26.54
CA LEU A 373 9.27 -18.11 25.95
C LEU A 373 10.36 -18.15 27.02
N VAL A 374 11.55 -18.55 26.63
CA VAL A 374 12.78 -18.46 27.43
C VAL A 374 13.83 -17.81 26.55
N ASP A 375 14.95 -17.38 27.15
CA ASP A 375 16.01 -16.73 26.39
C ASP A 375 16.50 -17.60 25.21
N GLY A 376 16.20 -17.13 23.99
CA GLY A 376 16.52 -17.78 22.73
C GLY A 376 15.72 -19.04 22.35
N ALA A 377 14.58 -19.33 22.99
CA ALA A 377 13.75 -20.50 22.64
C ALA A 377 12.28 -20.42 23.09
N LEU A 378 11.45 -21.29 22.51
CA LEU A 378 10.13 -21.67 23.02
C LEU A 378 10.28 -22.96 23.86
N ARG A 379 10.04 -22.88 25.17
CA ARG A 379 10.01 -24.04 26.06
C ARG A 379 8.64 -24.69 26.07
N MET A 380 8.61 -26.01 25.97
CA MET A 380 7.41 -26.84 26.03
C MET A 380 7.48 -27.83 27.20
N GLU A 381 6.39 -27.93 27.96
CA GLU A 381 6.26 -28.80 29.14
C GLU A 381 4.96 -29.61 29.06
N ALA A 382 4.97 -30.87 29.49
CA ALA A 382 3.78 -31.72 29.51
C ALA A 382 2.76 -31.28 30.58
N ASP A 383 1.47 -31.45 30.29
CA ASP A 383 0.34 -31.21 31.21
C ASP A 383 -0.53 -32.49 31.33
N GLY A 384 0.08 -33.58 31.80
CA GLY A 384 -0.61 -34.81 32.22
C GLY A 384 -1.11 -35.80 31.14
N ARG A 385 -1.07 -35.46 29.85
CA ARG A 385 -1.40 -36.38 28.71
C ARG A 385 -0.36 -36.28 27.59
N THR A 386 -0.49 -37.09 26.53
CA THR A 386 0.41 -37.07 25.36
C THR A 386 0.42 -35.69 24.69
N PRO A 387 1.50 -34.91 24.85
CA PRO A 387 1.54 -33.50 24.49
C PRO A 387 1.93 -33.30 23.02
N PHE A 388 1.38 -32.27 22.37
CA PHE A 388 1.78 -31.89 21.01
C PHE A 388 1.57 -30.42 20.70
N LEU A 389 2.27 -29.92 19.67
CA LEU A 389 2.01 -28.62 19.03
C LEU A 389 1.28 -28.83 17.70
N GLY A 390 0.13 -28.21 17.51
CA GLY A 390 -0.66 -28.28 16.27
C GLY A 390 -0.55 -27.01 15.42
N THR A 391 -0.59 -27.11 14.10
CA THR A 391 -0.67 -25.93 13.21
C THR A 391 -1.38 -26.21 11.90
N ALA A 392 -2.19 -25.25 11.46
CA ALA A 392 -2.83 -25.24 10.13
C ALA A 392 -2.13 -24.26 9.15
N GLN A 393 -0.98 -23.71 9.55
CA GLN A 393 -0.26 -22.69 8.78
C GLN A 393 0.70 -23.28 7.74
N VAL A 394 0.94 -24.59 7.77
CA VAL A 394 1.73 -25.32 6.77
C VAL A 394 0.81 -25.65 5.59
N LYS A 395 0.74 -24.76 4.60
CA LYS A 395 -0.14 -24.89 3.42
C LYS A 395 0.68 -25.25 2.18
N GLN A 396 0.89 -26.54 1.95
CA GLN A 396 1.63 -27.06 0.81
C GLN A 396 0.94 -28.31 0.25
N SER A 397 0.96 -28.45 -1.08
CA SER A 397 0.58 -29.69 -1.75
C SER A 397 1.82 -30.54 -2.05
N GLY A 398 1.76 -31.82 -1.70
CA GLY A 398 2.85 -32.77 -1.89
C GLY A 398 3.91 -32.74 -0.77
N PRO A 399 5.00 -33.52 -0.93
CA PRO A 399 5.92 -33.83 0.16
C PRO A 399 6.62 -32.60 0.76
N LEU A 400 6.83 -32.66 2.08
CA LEU A 400 7.46 -31.61 2.88
C LEU A 400 8.77 -32.11 3.49
N ARG A 401 9.70 -31.19 3.72
CA ARG A 401 10.85 -31.38 4.58
C ARG A 401 10.69 -30.51 5.83
N LEU A 402 10.80 -31.11 7.00
CA LEU A 402 10.76 -30.45 8.30
C LEU A 402 12.16 -30.44 8.89
N THR A 403 12.69 -29.26 9.20
CA THR A 403 13.90 -29.10 10.02
C THR A 403 13.53 -28.45 11.34
N MET A 404 14.02 -28.98 12.46
CA MET A 404 13.79 -28.42 13.79
C MET A 404 15.11 -28.32 14.54
N ARG A 405 15.31 -27.24 15.28
CA ARG A 405 16.44 -27.08 16.20
C ARG A 405 15.96 -27.14 17.64
N LEU A 406 16.29 -28.23 18.33
CA LEU A 406 15.70 -28.61 19.62
C LEU A 406 16.80 -28.95 20.65
N ARG A 407 16.49 -28.84 21.94
CA ARG A 407 17.28 -29.47 23.01
C ARG A 407 16.39 -30.02 24.12
N SER A 408 16.79 -31.13 24.72
CA SER A 408 16.08 -31.75 25.84
C SER A 408 17.06 -32.51 26.71
N ASN A 409 17.01 -32.25 28.03
CA ASN A 409 17.88 -32.95 28.99
C ASN A 409 17.59 -34.45 29.09
N THR A 410 16.38 -34.89 28.71
CA THR A 410 15.94 -36.29 28.80
C THR A 410 15.83 -36.98 27.45
N GLY A 411 15.73 -36.22 26.36
CA GLY A 411 15.49 -36.76 25.02
C GLY A 411 14.19 -37.56 24.96
N GLY A 412 14.06 -38.42 23.93
CA GLY A 412 12.96 -39.38 23.82
C GLY A 412 12.42 -39.53 22.41
N ALA A 413 11.44 -40.43 22.27
CA ALA A 413 10.74 -40.66 21.01
C ALA A 413 9.68 -39.57 20.77
N GLY A 414 9.70 -38.99 19.59
CA GLY A 414 8.69 -38.07 19.10
C GLY A 414 8.07 -38.57 17.80
N ASN A 415 7.04 -37.86 17.33
CA ASN A 415 6.34 -38.23 16.11
C ASN A 415 5.65 -37.03 15.47
N ILE A 416 5.69 -36.95 14.15
CA ILE A 416 4.99 -35.92 13.37
C ILE A 416 3.80 -36.56 12.68
N THR A 417 2.59 -36.06 12.92
CA THR A 417 1.39 -36.51 12.19
C THR A 417 0.76 -35.36 11.43
N TRP A 418 0.02 -35.67 10.37
CA TRP A 418 -0.72 -34.67 9.63
C TRP A 418 -2.05 -35.21 9.15
N LYS A 419 -2.95 -34.29 8.80
CA LYS A 419 -4.11 -34.54 7.96
C LYS A 419 -4.07 -33.62 6.74
N THR A 420 -4.64 -34.06 5.63
CA THR A 420 -4.81 -33.24 4.43
C THR A 420 -6.07 -32.36 4.55
N ALA A 421 -6.20 -31.38 3.65
CA ALA A 421 -7.29 -30.40 3.69
C ALA A 421 -8.67 -31.01 3.39
N ASP A 422 -8.71 -32.12 2.66
CA ASP A 422 -9.90 -32.93 2.35
C ASP A 422 -10.29 -33.91 3.47
N GLN A 423 -9.38 -34.17 4.42
CA GLN A 423 -9.65 -35.04 5.57
C GLN A 423 -10.26 -34.25 6.73
N THR A 424 -11.43 -34.71 7.21
CA THR A 424 -12.09 -34.15 8.39
C THR A 424 -11.34 -34.55 9.67
N GLU A 425 -11.01 -35.82 9.82
CA GLU A 425 -10.29 -36.41 10.95
C GLU A 425 -8.81 -36.72 10.65
N PHE A 426 -7.98 -36.90 11.69
CA PHE A 426 -6.62 -37.41 11.52
C PHE A 426 -6.65 -38.90 11.19
N PRO A 427 -5.93 -39.37 10.15
CA PRO A 427 -5.93 -40.79 9.80
C PRO A 427 -5.37 -41.68 10.91
N ARG A 428 -5.95 -42.87 11.07
CA ARG A 428 -5.52 -43.86 12.07
C ARG A 428 -4.18 -44.53 11.73
N GLN A 429 -3.77 -44.52 10.46
CA GLN A 429 -2.52 -45.13 9.97
C GLN A 429 -1.95 -44.30 8.78
N GLY A 430 -0.64 -44.42 8.52
CA GLY A 430 0.01 -43.95 7.29
C GLY A 430 0.48 -42.49 7.25
N GLN A 431 -0.14 -41.56 7.99
CA GLN A 431 0.24 -40.13 7.98
C GLN A 431 1.01 -39.74 9.25
N THR A 432 2.16 -40.39 9.44
CA THR A 432 2.97 -40.29 10.65
C THR A 432 4.45 -40.53 10.35
N VAL A 433 5.36 -39.76 10.96
CA VAL A 433 6.82 -39.97 10.87
C VAL A 433 7.42 -39.90 12.27
N PRO A 434 7.91 -41.03 12.83
CA PRO A 434 8.55 -41.05 14.13
C PRO A 434 9.97 -40.48 14.05
N PHE A 435 10.47 -40.00 15.17
CA PHE A 435 11.87 -39.57 15.31
C PHE A 435 12.36 -39.81 16.75
N GLN A 436 13.68 -39.78 16.93
CA GLN A 436 14.32 -39.86 18.24
C GLN A 436 15.12 -38.58 18.50
N LEU A 437 14.94 -38.00 19.68
CA LEU A 437 15.77 -36.88 20.17
C LEU A 437 16.75 -37.40 21.22
N ALA A 438 18.03 -37.07 21.10
CA ALA A 438 19.02 -37.47 22.09
C ALA A 438 18.89 -36.61 23.36
N ALA A 439 19.22 -37.19 24.51
CA ALA A 439 19.31 -36.46 25.77
C ALA A 439 20.59 -35.61 25.79
N GLY A 440 20.48 -34.33 26.14
CA GLY A 440 21.63 -33.43 26.23
C GLY A 440 21.25 -31.96 26.38
N LYS A 441 22.22 -31.15 26.82
CA LYS A 441 22.05 -29.69 26.98
C LYS A 441 22.27 -28.92 25.67
N ASP A 442 22.92 -29.55 24.70
CA ASP A 442 23.28 -28.95 23.42
C ASP A 442 22.11 -28.95 22.43
N TRP A 443 22.13 -27.96 21.54
CA TRP A 443 21.18 -27.86 20.43
C TRP A 443 21.43 -28.96 19.39
N GLN A 444 20.35 -29.59 18.94
CA GLN A 444 20.34 -30.62 17.91
C GLN A 444 19.46 -30.19 16.75
N ASP A 445 19.96 -30.35 15.52
CA ASP A 445 19.17 -30.16 14.31
C ASP A 445 18.60 -31.50 13.84
N LEU A 446 17.27 -31.61 13.84
CA LEU A 446 16.55 -32.76 13.31
C LEU A 446 15.98 -32.43 11.94
N THR A 447 16.19 -33.29 10.94
CA THR A 447 15.54 -33.17 9.63
C THR A 447 14.70 -34.41 9.34
N LEU A 448 13.44 -34.21 8.97
CA LEU A 448 12.47 -35.26 8.65
C LEU A 448 11.83 -34.98 7.29
N ASP A 449 11.72 -36.03 6.47
CA ASP A 449 10.94 -35.97 5.24
C ASP A 449 9.52 -36.48 5.51
N LEU A 450 8.53 -35.65 5.21
CA LEU A 450 7.11 -35.95 5.40
C LEU A 450 6.49 -36.25 4.02
N PRO A 451 6.16 -37.51 3.72
CA PRO A 451 5.61 -37.92 2.42
C PRO A 451 4.13 -37.56 2.31
N VAL A 452 3.80 -36.27 2.43
CA VAL A 452 2.43 -35.76 2.30
C VAL A 452 1.96 -35.98 0.87
N ASP A 453 0.87 -36.72 0.70
CA ASP A 453 0.11 -36.82 -0.53
C ASP A 453 -1.13 -35.91 -0.42
N GLY A 454 -1.34 -35.02 -1.40
CA GLY A 454 -2.38 -33.98 -1.33
C GLY A 454 -1.97 -32.68 -0.61
N LYS A 455 -2.95 -31.81 -0.31
CA LYS A 455 -2.74 -30.51 0.32
C LYS A 455 -2.78 -30.63 1.84
N THR A 456 -1.73 -30.19 2.52
CA THR A 456 -1.65 -30.21 3.99
C THR A 456 -2.78 -29.38 4.61
N GLY A 457 -3.49 -29.96 5.57
CA GLY A 457 -4.55 -29.30 6.35
C GLY A 457 -4.09 -28.92 7.75
N THR A 458 -3.62 -29.88 8.54
CA THR A 458 -3.08 -29.64 9.90
C THR A 458 -1.95 -30.60 10.21
N VAL A 459 -0.87 -30.09 10.79
CA VAL A 459 0.29 -30.86 11.26
C VAL A 459 0.33 -30.85 12.78
N ARG A 460 0.67 -31.98 13.41
CA ARG A 460 0.90 -32.13 14.85
C ARG A 460 2.32 -32.63 15.10
N LEU A 461 3.02 -31.95 15.98
CA LEU A 461 4.37 -32.27 16.41
C LEU A 461 4.28 -32.84 17.83
N TYR A 462 4.34 -34.16 17.97
CA TYR A 462 4.45 -34.83 19.26
C TYR A 462 5.92 -34.83 19.67
N LEU A 463 6.27 -33.94 20.60
CA LEU A 463 7.64 -33.77 21.08
C LEU A 463 7.83 -34.52 22.41
N PRO A 464 9.01 -35.11 22.68
CA PRO A 464 9.26 -35.92 23.87
C PRO A 464 9.42 -35.04 25.14
N VAL A 465 8.32 -34.52 25.68
CA VAL A 465 8.31 -33.65 26.88
C VAL A 465 7.71 -34.32 28.12
N ALA A 466 7.33 -35.60 28.04
CA ALA A 466 6.75 -36.32 29.16
C ALA A 466 7.72 -36.52 30.34
N SER A 467 9.02 -36.62 30.04
CA SER A 467 10.08 -36.85 31.04
C SER A 467 10.80 -35.58 31.47
N GLY A 468 10.47 -34.42 30.90
CA GLY A 468 11.10 -33.13 31.19
C GLY A 468 10.85 -32.07 30.12
N PRO A 469 11.15 -30.79 30.40
CA PRO A 469 10.98 -29.70 29.44
C PRO A 469 11.88 -29.89 28.21
N LEU A 470 11.41 -29.38 27.07
CA LEU A 470 12.14 -29.32 25.81
C LEU A 470 12.11 -27.89 25.29
N ASP A 471 13.25 -27.40 24.82
CA ASP A 471 13.37 -26.08 24.22
C ASP A 471 13.45 -26.19 22.70
N ILE A 472 12.72 -25.31 22.02
CA ILE A 472 12.63 -25.24 20.56
C ILE A 472 13.19 -23.89 20.11
N GLN A 473 14.31 -23.89 19.38
CA GLN A 473 14.87 -22.66 18.82
C GLN A 473 14.26 -22.35 17.46
N SER A 474 14.02 -23.37 16.61
CA SER A 474 13.38 -23.15 15.32
C SER A 474 12.64 -24.38 14.78
N ILE A 475 11.63 -24.13 13.93
CA ILE A 475 10.83 -25.13 13.21
C ILE A 475 10.62 -24.63 11.78
N HIS A 476 11.19 -25.29 10.78
CA HIS A 476 11.15 -24.89 9.38
C HIS A 476 10.54 -25.98 8.51
N PHE A 477 9.45 -25.67 7.80
CA PHE A 477 8.87 -26.51 6.76
C PHE A 477 9.23 -25.96 5.39
N GLN A 478 9.72 -26.84 4.52
CA GLN A 478 10.04 -26.56 3.13
C GLN A 478 9.33 -27.56 2.22
N ALA A 479 8.99 -27.14 1.00
CA ALA A 479 8.54 -28.08 -0.02
C ALA A 479 9.72 -28.98 -0.42
N ALA A 480 9.58 -30.30 -0.29
CA ALA A 480 10.72 -31.23 -0.45
C ALA A 480 11.37 -31.15 -1.85
N LYS A 481 10.55 -30.90 -2.88
CA LYS A 481 11.02 -30.82 -4.29
C LYS A 481 11.71 -29.50 -4.63
N THR A 482 11.17 -28.37 -4.17
CA THR A 482 11.65 -27.04 -4.59
C THR A 482 12.52 -26.35 -3.54
N LYS A 483 12.61 -26.91 -2.32
CA LYS A 483 13.25 -26.31 -1.14
C LYS A 483 12.69 -24.95 -0.74
N LYS A 484 11.58 -24.50 -1.34
CA LYS A 484 10.91 -23.24 -0.98
C LYS A 484 10.37 -23.34 0.45
N THR A 485 10.65 -22.34 1.26
CA THR A 485 10.07 -22.21 2.60
C THR A 485 8.55 -22.11 2.53
N VAL A 486 7.88 -23.03 3.21
CA VAL A 486 6.42 -23.06 3.35
C VAL A 486 6.01 -22.30 4.61
N ARG A 487 6.66 -22.58 5.74
CA ARG A 487 6.44 -21.88 7.01
C ARG A 487 7.66 -22.07 7.91
N ALA A 488 8.04 -21.03 8.64
CA ALA A 488 9.14 -21.06 9.59
C ALA A 488 8.71 -20.39 10.91
N TRP A 489 9.19 -20.95 12.01
CA TRP A 489 9.17 -20.37 13.34
C TRP A 489 10.61 -20.26 13.83
N ASP A 490 11.02 -19.06 14.25
CA ASP A 490 12.35 -18.79 14.78
C ASP A 490 12.22 -18.06 16.13
N PHE A 491 12.69 -18.71 17.18
CA PHE A 491 12.68 -18.26 18.56
C PHE A 491 14.07 -17.89 19.07
N SER A 492 15.10 -17.86 18.21
CA SER A 492 16.47 -17.52 18.60
C SER A 492 16.63 -16.13 19.25
N GLY A 493 15.75 -15.19 18.90
CA GLY A 493 15.66 -13.86 19.53
C GLY A 493 14.59 -13.73 20.62
N ALA A 494 13.97 -14.83 21.06
CA ALA A 494 12.94 -14.81 22.09
C ALA A 494 13.51 -14.37 23.44
N LYS A 495 12.72 -13.62 24.21
CA LYS A 495 13.00 -13.24 25.60
C LYS A 495 11.89 -13.77 26.52
N PRO A 496 12.19 -14.07 27.80
CA PRO A 496 11.23 -14.64 28.76
C PRO A 496 9.95 -13.84 28.95
#